data_AF-A0A914UD49-F1
#
_entry.id   AF-A0A914UD49-F1
#
_cell.length_a   1.000
_cell.length_b   1.000
_cell.length_c   1.000
_cell.angle_alpha   90.00
_cell.angle_beta   90.00
_cell.angle_gamma   90.00
#
_symmetry.space_group_name_H-M   'P 1'
#
loop_
_entity.id
_entity.type
_entity.pdbx_description
1 polymer ?
#
loop_
_entity_poly.entity_id
_entity_poly.type
_entity_poly.pdbx_seq_one_letter_code
_entity_poly.pdbx_strand_id
1 'polypeptide(L)'
;MYSKDGEIRRDESCVDFAGKDVMIFPCHGMKGNQEWKYNHKNHQLLHVVTGKCLEMTKDGARLLMSPCDTENAYQNWTFKDYNEDKAREYNML
;
A
#
# COMPACT_ATOMS: atom_id res chain seq x y z
N MET A 1 -1.16 8.25 -6.18
CA MET A 1 -2.63 8.06 -6.07
C MET A 1 -2.88 6.67 -5.52
N TYR A 2 -3.87 6.50 -4.64
CA TYR A 2 -4.43 5.18 -4.32
C TYR A 2 -5.68 4.98 -5.16
N SER A 3 -5.68 4.00 -6.06
CA SER A 3 -6.76 3.75 -7.01
C SER A 3 -7.89 2.94 -6.39
N LYS A 4 -9.09 3.00 -6.98
CA LYS A 4 -10.25 2.19 -6.55
C LYS A 4 -10.02 0.68 -6.65
N ASP A 5 -9.04 0.27 -7.46
CA ASP A 5 -8.66 -1.13 -7.68
C ASP A 5 -7.59 -1.61 -6.69
N GLY A 6 -7.23 -0.77 -5.71
CA GLY A 6 -6.24 -1.09 -4.69
C GLY A 6 -4.79 -0.86 -5.11
N GLU A 7 -4.54 -0.17 -6.22
CA GLU A 7 -3.18 0.12 -6.68
C GLU A 7 -2.64 1.41 -6.05
N ILE A 8 -1.38 1.42 -5.63
CA ILE A 8 -0.65 2.66 -5.34
C ILE A 8 0.09 3.03 -6.62
N ARG A 9 -0.36 4.09 -7.30
CA ARG A 9 0.10 4.41 -8.67
C ARG A 9 0.46 5.87 -8.91
N ARG A 10 1.31 6.08 -9.90
CA ARG A 10 1.58 7.35 -10.57
C ARG A 10 1.60 7.08 -12.08
N ASP A 11 0.70 7.71 -12.82
CA ASP A 11 0.50 7.45 -14.26
C ASP A 11 0.28 5.94 -14.51
N GLU A 12 1.07 5.33 -15.39
CA GLU A 12 1.03 3.89 -15.71
C GLU A 12 1.98 3.03 -14.85
N SER A 13 2.51 3.58 -13.75
CA SER A 13 3.46 2.92 -12.86
C SER A 13 2.85 2.65 -11.48
N CYS A 14 2.93 1.40 -11.04
CA CYS A 14 2.34 0.89 -9.81
C CYS A 14 3.42 0.40 -8.83
N VAL A 15 3.13 0.50 -7.54
CA VAL A 15 3.92 -0.15 -6.48
C VAL A 15 3.62 -1.64 -6.50
N ASP A 16 4.67 -2.43 -6.66
CA ASP A 16 4.62 -3.87 -6.90
C ASP A 16 5.50 -4.61 -5.88
N PHE A 17 5.01 -5.72 -5.32
CA PHE A 17 5.80 -6.61 -4.47
C PHE A 17 5.66 -8.07 -4.90
N ALA A 18 6.68 -8.57 -5.61
CA ALA A 18 6.77 -9.95 -6.09
C ALA A 18 7.55 -10.90 -5.16
N GLY A 19 7.72 -10.54 -3.87
CA GLY A 19 8.29 -11.42 -2.84
C GLY A 19 9.72 -11.11 -2.41
N LYS A 20 10.41 -10.15 -3.04
CA LYS A 20 11.78 -9.75 -2.67
C LYS A 20 11.87 -8.27 -2.28
N ASP A 21 11.71 -7.39 -3.26
CA ASP A 21 11.83 -5.94 -3.10
C ASP A 21 10.51 -5.27 -3.50
N VAL A 22 10.20 -4.13 -2.86
CA VAL A 22 9.11 -3.25 -3.31
C VAL A 22 9.65 -2.41 -4.46
N MET A 23 8.98 -2.47 -5.60
CA MET A 23 9.46 -1.87 -6.84
C MET A 23 8.35 -1.10 -7.56
N ILE A 24 8.75 -0.31 -8.56
CA ILE A 24 7.84 0.31 -9.50
C ILE A 24 7.78 -0.55 -10.76
N PHE A 25 6.57 -0.94 -11.15
CA PHE A 25 6.33 -1.77 -12.33
C PHE A 25 5.12 -1.25 -13.12
N PRO A 26 5.00 -1.49 -14.44
CA PRO A 26 3.80 -1.12 -15.18
C PRO A 26 2.54 -1.64 -14.50
N CYS A 27 1.55 -0.76 -14.34
CA CYS A 27 0.24 -1.13 -13.84
C CYS A 27 -0.42 -2.09 -14.83
N HIS A 28 -0.95 -3.21 -14.33
CA HIS A 28 -1.65 -4.17 -15.18
C HIS A 28 -3.10 -4.40 -14.78
N GLY A 29 -3.59 -3.85 -13.65
CA GLY A 29 -4.99 -3.95 -13.24
C GLY A 29 -5.47 -5.38 -12.93
N MET A 30 -4.56 -6.34 -12.81
CA MET A 30 -4.88 -7.76 -12.55
C MET A 30 -4.81 -8.11 -11.06
N LYS A 31 -4.72 -7.10 -10.18
CA LYS A 31 -4.53 -7.27 -8.73
C LYS A 31 -3.24 -8.04 -8.41
N GLY A 32 -3.23 -8.87 -7.37
CA GLY A 32 -2.08 -9.71 -7.02
C GLY A 32 -0.97 -8.89 -6.36
N ASN A 33 0.23 -8.96 -6.93
CA ASN A 33 1.43 -8.25 -6.43
C ASN A 33 1.33 -6.72 -6.49
N GLN A 34 0.29 -6.16 -7.12
CA GLN A 34 0.00 -4.72 -7.18
C GLN A 34 -1.23 -4.31 -6.34
N GLU A 35 -1.81 -5.23 -5.57
CA GLU A 35 -3.02 -4.98 -4.77
C GLU A 35 -2.66 -4.66 -3.30
N TRP A 36 -3.06 -3.47 -2.87
CA TRP A 36 -2.83 -2.92 -1.54
C TRP A 36 -4.16 -2.56 -0.88
N LYS A 37 -4.30 -2.86 0.42
CA LYS A 37 -5.39 -2.37 1.26
C LYS A 37 -4.86 -1.31 2.21
N TYR A 38 -5.45 -0.11 2.15
CA TYR A 38 -5.14 0.95 3.10
C TYR A 38 -6.09 0.93 4.29
N ASN A 39 -5.57 0.69 5.49
CA ASN A 39 -6.30 0.88 6.73
C ASN A 39 -6.06 2.30 7.25
N HIS A 40 -7.01 3.20 7.01
CA HIS A 40 -6.90 4.61 7.41
C HIS A 40 -6.95 4.84 8.93
N LYS A 41 -7.48 3.89 9.72
CA LYS A 41 -7.54 4.01 11.19
C LYS A 41 -6.20 3.73 11.85
N ASN A 42 -5.49 2.74 11.32
CA ASN A 42 -4.17 2.34 11.81
C ASN A 42 -3.04 2.91 10.96
N HIS A 43 -3.37 3.62 9.89
CA HIS A 43 -2.43 4.16 8.91
C HIS A 43 -1.51 3.11 8.27
N GLN A 44 -2.03 1.91 7.99
CA GLN A 44 -1.22 0.80 7.46
C GLN A 44 -1.55 0.50 6.00
N LEU A 45 -0.52 0.22 5.21
CA LEU A 45 -0.62 -0.30 3.84
C LEU A 45 -0.34 -1.79 3.84
N LEU A 46 -1.39 -2.60 3.74
CA LEU A 46 -1.33 -4.05 3.69
C LEU A 46 -1.18 -4.51 2.23
N HIS A 47 -0.16 -5.32 1.94
CA HIS A 47 -0.07 -6.03 0.67
C HIS A 47 -0.95 -7.28 0.70
N VAL A 48 -2.01 -7.28 -0.11
CA VAL A 48 -3.14 -8.22 0.01
C VAL A 48 -2.70 -9.68 -0.11
N VAL A 49 -1.84 -9.99 -1.08
CA VAL A 49 -1.39 -11.37 -1.35
C VAL A 49 -0.57 -11.96 -0.18
N THR A 50 0.22 -11.13 0.50
CA THR A 50 1.16 -11.62 1.52
C THR A 50 0.68 -11.44 2.95
N GLY A 51 -0.33 -10.60 3.18
CA GLY A 51 -0.77 -10.21 4.53
C GLY A 51 0.27 -9.40 5.33
N LYS A 52 1.31 -8.88 4.67
CA LYS A 52 2.37 -8.06 5.27
C LYS A 52 2.12 -6.58 5.02
N CYS A 53 2.66 -5.74 5.90
CA CYS A 53 2.57 -4.29 5.79
C CYS A 53 3.84 -3.68 5.20
N LEU A 54 3.65 -2.58 4.46
CA LEU A 54 4.74 -1.75 3.97
C LEU A 54 5.43 -1.04 5.14
N GLU A 55 6.75 -1.12 5.19
CA GLU A 55 7.56 -0.52 6.25
C GLU A 55 8.73 0.26 5.65
N MET A 56 9.03 1.45 6.19
CA MET A 56 10.24 2.19 5.83
C MET A 56 11.42 1.77 6.72
N THR A 57 12.63 1.64 6.18
CA THR A 57 13.82 1.49 7.01
C THR A 57 14.06 2.74 7.87
N LYS A 58 14.72 2.58 9.04
CA LYS A 58 14.96 3.70 9.97
C LYS A 58 15.76 4.85 9.38
N ASP A 59 16.63 4.56 8.42
CA ASP A 59 17.42 5.52 7.67
C ASP A 59 16.64 6.16 6.48
N GLY A 60 15.40 5.73 6.24
CA GLY A 60 14.56 6.21 5.14
C GLY A 60 15.02 5.76 3.75
N ALA A 61 16.00 4.86 3.66
CA ALA A 61 16.64 4.50 2.39
C ALA A 61 15.85 3.47 1.57
N ARG A 62 15.06 2.60 2.22
CA ARG A 62 14.41 1.45 1.57
C ARG A 62 13.04 1.14 2.17
N LEU A 63 12.22 0.47 1.36
CA LEU A 63 10.97 -0.13 1.78
C LEU A 63 11.17 -1.62 2.06
N LEU A 64 10.48 -2.11 3.09
CA LEU A 64 10.46 -3.50 3.54
C LEU A 64 9.01 -4.00 3.59
N MET A 65 8.87 -5.33 3.60
CA MET A 65 7.61 -6.01 3.84
C MET A 65 7.70 -6.85 5.11
N SER A 66 7.03 -6.39 6.17
CA SER A 66 7.10 -6.95 7.52
C SER A 66 5.72 -7.41 8.00
N PRO A 67 5.63 -8.27 9.05
CA PRO A 67 4.38 -8.44 9.78
C PRO A 67 3.82 -7.08 10.21
N CYS A 68 2.50 -6.92 10.10
CA CYS A 68 1.85 -5.67 10.47
C CYS A 68 1.96 -5.43 11.98
N ASP A 69 2.44 -4.25 12.35
CA ASP A 69 2.62 -3.81 13.74
C ASP A 69 2.09 -2.38 13.87
N THR A 70 1.04 -2.20 14.67
CA THR A 70 0.39 -0.90 14.87
C THR A 70 1.22 0.06 15.74
N GLU A 71 2.16 -0.47 16.52
CA GLU A 71 3.06 0.33 17.34
C GLU A 71 4.32 0.76 16.56
N ASN A 72 4.55 0.17 15.38
CA ASN A 72 5.69 0.52 14.54
C ASN A 72 5.39 1.77 13.70
N ALA A 73 5.91 2.92 14.14
CA ALA A 73 5.78 4.19 13.43
C ALA A 73 6.32 4.16 11.98
N TYR A 74 7.22 3.23 11.63
CA TYR A 74 7.73 3.08 10.26
C TYR A 74 6.76 2.36 9.32
N GLN A 75 5.65 1.83 9.85
CA GLN A 75 4.52 1.30 9.08
C GLN A 75 3.34 2.26 9.00
N ASN A 76 3.50 3.50 9.49
CA ASN A 76 2.46 4.53 9.47
C ASN A 76 2.56 5.37 8.19
N TRP A 77 1.57 5.23 7.32
CA TRP A 77 1.46 5.90 6.02
C TRP A 77 0.18 6.73 5.98
N THR A 78 0.28 7.97 5.52
CA THR A 78 -0.90 8.83 5.33
C THR A 78 -0.93 9.37 3.92
N PHE A 79 -2.04 9.14 3.21
CA PHE A 79 -2.30 9.83 1.95
C PHE A 79 -2.75 11.26 2.25
N LYS A 80 -2.11 12.24 1.61
CA LYS A 80 -2.45 13.66 1.76
C LYS A 80 -3.93 13.94 1.49
N ASP A 81 -4.47 13.34 0.45
CA ASP A 81 -5.85 13.56 -0.02
C ASP A 81 -6.65 12.24 0.08
N TYR A 82 -6.97 11.79 1.31
CA TYR A 82 -7.83 10.64 1.55
C TYR A 82 -9.28 11.07 1.80
N ASN A 83 -10.24 10.40 1.16
CA ASN A 83 -11.68 10.64 1.36
C ASN A 83 -12.37 9.33 1.75
N GLU A 84 -12.82 9.23 3.00
CA GLU A 84 -13.45 8.02 3.54
C GLU A 84 -14.79 7.71 2.87
N ASP A 85 -15.60 8.72 2.55
CA ASP A 85 -16.90 8.54 1.89
C ASP A 85 -16.74 7.90 0.51
N LYS A 86 -15.77 8.37 -0.28
CA LYS A 86 -15.41 7.76 -1.58
C LYS A 86 -14.85 6.35 -1.40
N ALA A 87 -14.04 6.11 -0.37
CA ALA A 87 -13.55 4.76 -0.09
C ALA A 87 -14.71 3.81 0.25
N ARG A 88 -15.75 4.28 0.95
CA ARG A 88 -16.98 3.53 1.21
C ARG A 88 -17.78 3.26 -0.06
N GLU A 89 -17.95 4.28 -0.91
CA GLU A 89 -18.64 4.18 -2.20
C GLU A 89 -17.99 3.13 -3.12
N TYR A 90 -16.64 3.10 -3.15
CA TYR A 90 -15.88 2.13 -3.93
C TYR A 90 -15.63 0.79 -3.23
N ASN A 91 -16.24 0.56 -2.06
CA ASN A 91 -16.11 -0.69 -1.30
C ASN A 91 -14.66 -1.05 -0.92
N MET A 92 -13.90 -0.04 -0.47
CA MET A 92 -12.48 -0.15 -0.11
C MET A 92 -12.23 -0.15 1.42
N LEU A 93 -13.28 -0.06 2.24
CA LEU A 93 -13.20 -0.09 3.71
C LEU A 93 -13.18 -1.54 4.23
#